data_AF-A0A7C0Z1A9-F1
#
_entry.id   AF-A0A7C0Z1A9-F1
#
_cell.length_a   1.000
_cell.length_b   1.000
_cell.length_c   1.000
_cell.angle_alpha   90.00
_cell.angle_beta   90.00
_cell.angle_gamma   90.00
#
_symmetry.space_group_name_H-M   'P 1'
#
loop_
_entity.id
_entity.type
_entity.pdbx_description
1 polymer ?
#
loop_
_entity_poly.entity_id
_entity_poly.type
_entity_poly.pdbx_seq_one_letter_code
_entity_poly.pdbx_strand_id
1 'polypeptide(L)' 'MGRLFGTDGVRGTANSGALTPEMAVMLGRASAYVLASKRGIQRPRVVIGKDTRISG' A
#
# COMPACT_ATOMS: atom_id res chain seq x y z
N MET A 1 -13.57 -13.97 -2.75
CA MET A 1 -12.33 -13.31 -2.30
C MET A 1 -11.84 -12.43 -3.44
N GLY A 2 -12.14 -11.12 -3.40
CA GLY A 2 -11.79 -10.21 -4.51
C GLY A 2 -10.28 -10.06 -4.68
N ARG A 3 -9.83 -9.84 -5.91
CA ARG A 3 -8.42 -9.56 -6.23
C ARG A 3 -8.06 -8.18 -5.67
N LEU A 4 -7.12 -8.11 -4.71
CA LEU A 4 -6.74 -6.86 -4.05
C LEU A 4 -6.05 -5.87 -5.01
N PHE A 5 -5.22 -6.39 -5.91
CA PHE A 5 -4.49 -5.60 -6.90
C PHE A 5 -5.22 -5.60 -8.26
N GLY A 6 -5.65 -4.44 -8.71
CA GLY A 6 -6.13 -4.20 -10.07
C GLY A 6 -4.98 -4.04 -11.07
N THR A 7 -5.24 -3.34 -12.17
CA THR A 7 -4.23 -3.02 -13.20
C THR A 7 -3.12 -2.12 -12.66
N ASP A 8 -3.51 -1.08 -11.90
CA ASP A 8 -2.60 -0.02 -11.41
C ASP A 8 -2.55 0.03 -9.87
N GLY A 9 -2.53 -1.14 -9.22
CA GLY A 9 -2.49 -1.24 -7.77
C GLY A 9 -3.86 -1.38 -7.10
N VAL A 10 -3.92 -1.04 -5.81
CA VAL A 10 -5.14 -1.14 -4.98
C VAL A 10 -5.92 0.16 -5.09
N ARG A 11 -7.17 0.10 -5.55
CA ARG A 11 -8.06 1.26 -5.69
C ARG A 11 -9.43 0.97 -5.09
N GLY A 12 -10.12 2.03 -4.66
CA GLY A 12 -11.47 1.95 -4.11
C GLY A 12 -11.92 3.30 -3.57
N THR A 13 -13.14 3.34 -3.04
CA THR A 13 -13.63 4.49 -2.28
C THR A 13 -12.92 4.54 -0.93
N ALA A 14 -12.38 5.70 -0.56
CA ALA A 14 -11.71 5.88 0.73
C ALA A 14 -12.66 5.56 1.90
N ASN A 15 -12.12 4.97 2.97
CA ASN A 15 -12.85 4.49 4.14
C ASN A 15 -13.92 3.44 3.82
N SER A 16 -13.76 2.68 2.73
CA SER A 16 -14.70 1.64 2.32
C SER A 16 -14.01 0.52 1.55
N GLY A 17 -14.57 -0.70 1.67
CA GLY A 17 -14.10 -1.86 0.92
C GLY A 17 -12.59 -2.11 1.09
N ALA A 18 -11.85 -2.04 -0.01
CA ALA A 18 -10.41 -2.31 -0.05
C ALA A 18 -9.51 -1.11 0.31
N LEU A 19 -10.06 0.10 0.47
CA LEU A 19 -9.29 1.33 0.72
C LEU A 19 -9.63 1.94 2.09
N THR A 20 -9.38 1.17 3.15
CA THR A 20 -9.46 1.64 4.55
C THR A 20 -8.07 2.00 5.09
N PRO A 21 -7.98 2.79 6.18
CA PRO A 21 -6.71 3.09 6.83
C PRO A 21 -5.94 1.84 7.28
N GLU A 22 -6.64 0.84 7.82
CA GLU A 22 -6.05 -0.42 8.27
C GLU A 22 -5.43 -1.17 7.09
N MET A 23 -6.14 -1.23 5.96
CA MET A 23 -5.64 -1.84 4.73
C MET A 23 -4.43 -1.10 4.19
N ALA A 24 -4.38 0.24 4.27
CA ALA A 24 -3.22 1.02 3.85
C ALA A 24 -1.97 0.70 4.69
N VAL A 25 -2.12 0.60 6.02
CA VAL A 25 -1.02 0.22 6.93
C VAL A 25 -0.54 -1.21 6.65
N MET A 26 -1.47 -2.15 6.48
CA MET A 26 -1.14 -3.55 6.15
C MET A 26 -0.40 -3.65 4.81
N LEU A 27 -0.86 -2.91 3.80
CA LEU A 27 -0.23 -2.88 2.47
C LEU A 27 1.19 -2.30 2.55
N GLY A 28 1.39 -1.21 3.30
CA GLY A 28 2.71 -0.60 3.50
C GLY A 28 3.68 -1.57 4.18
N ARG A 29 3.25 -2.22 5.27
CA ARG A 29 4.07 -3.22 5.98
C ARG A 29 4.43 -4.41 5.10
N ALA A 30 3.45 -4.97 4.38
CA ALA A 30 3.68 -6.09 3.48
C ALA A 30 4.63 -5.70 2.34
N SER A 31 4.46 -4.52 1.75
CA SER A 31 5.31 -4.02 0.67
C SER A 31 6.75 -3.82 1.14
N ALA A 32 6.95 -3.18 2.30
CA ALA A 32 8.28 -2.99 2.88
C ALA A 32 8.97 -4.33 3.15
N TYR A 33 8.26 -5.29 3.77
CA TYR A 33 8.81 -6.61 4.05
C TYR A 33 9.21 -7.35 2.78
N VAL A 34 8.32 -7.44 1.79
CA VAL A 34 8.58 -8.17 0.54
C VAL A 34 9.72 -7.53 -0.25
N LEU A 35 9.73 -6.21 -0.38
CA LEU A 35 10.76 -5.49 -1.16
C LEU A 35 12.13 -5.52 -0.46
N ALA A 36 12.18 -5.37 0.86
CA ALA A 36 13.42 -5.44 1.63
C ALA A 36 14.02 -6.85 1.60
N SER A 37 13.19 -7.87 1.83
CA SER A 37 13.62 -9.27 1.86
C SER A 37 14.16 -9.72 0.51
N LYS A 38 13.48 -9.36 -0.60
CA LYS A 38 13.95 -9.70 -1.96
C LYS A 38 15.30 -9.09 -2.32
N ARG A 39 15.71 -7.99 -1.68
CA ARG A 39 16.95 -7.27 -1.98
C ARG A 39 18.00 -7.39 -0.88
N GLY A 40 17.73 -8.13 0.20
CA GLY A 40 18.62 -8.24 1.35
C GLY A 40 18.89 -6.91 2.07
N ILE A 41 17.96 -5.93 1.97
CA ILE A 41 18.16 -4.58 2.53
C ILE A 41 17.70 -4.58 3.99
N GLN A 42 18.64 -4.41 4.93
CA GLN A 42 18.32 -4.38 6.37
C GLN A 42 17.53 -3.13 6.79
N ARG A 43 17.71 -1.99 6.10
CA ARG A 43 17.06 -0.71 6.41
C ARG A 43 16.53 -0.06 5.13
N PRO A 44 15.39 -0.53 4.58
CA PRO A 44 14.84 0.00 3.34
C PRO A 44 14.42 1.47 3.52
N ARG A 45 14.67 2.28 2.49
CA ARG A 45 14.15 3.65 2.38
C ARG A 45 13.02 3.65 1.36
N VAL A 46 11.91 4.30 1.69
CA VAL A 46 10.72 4.36 0.84
C VAL A 46 10.28 5.81 0.72
N VAL A 47 9.87 6.20 -0.48
CA VAL A 47 9.27 7.52 -0.75
C VAL A 47 7.75 7.33 -0.85
N ILE A 48 7.00 8.16 -0.14
CA ILE A 48 5.54 8.17 -0.16
C ILE A 48 5.09 9.48 -0.80
N GLY A 49 4.25 9.37 -1.83
CA GLY A 49 3.61 10.52 -2.49
C GLY A 49 2.09 10.40 -2.42
N LYS A 50 1.41 11.54 -2.50
CA LYS A 50 -0.06 11.64 -2.51
C LYS A 50 -0.51 12.74 -3.47
N ASP A 51 -1.78 12.70 -3.88
CA ASP A 51 -2.42 13.79 -4.62
C ASP A 51 -3.12 14.78 -3.66
N THR A 52 -3.97 15.66 -4.21
CA THR A 52 -4.70 16.68 -3.46
C THR A 52 -5.98 16.17 -2.80
N ARG A 53 -6.29 14.86 -2.84
CA ARG A 53 -7.50 14.32 -2.22
C ARG A 53 -7.44 14.46 -0.70
N ILE A 54 -8.59 14.76 -0.10
CA ILE A 54 -8.75 14.87 1.36
C ILE A 54 -8.43 13.58 2.11
N SER A 55 -8.60 12.43 1.45
CA SER A 55 -8.33 11.11 2.03
C SER A 55 -6.86 10.69 1.96
N GLY A 56 -6.02 11.46 1.27
CA GLY A 56 -4.61 11.16 1.01
C GLY A 56 -3.68 11.76 2.03
#